data_AF-G2FEY8-F1
#
_entry.id   AF-G2FEY8-F1
#
_cell.length_a   1.000
_cell.length_b   1.000
_cell.length_c   1.000
_cell.angle_alpha   90.00
_cell.angle_beta   90.00
_cell.angle_gamma   90.00
#
_symmetry.space_group_name_H-M   'P 1'
#
loop_
_entity.id
_entity.type
_entity.pdbx_description
1 polymer ?
#
loop_
_entity_poly.entity_id
_entity_poly.type
_entity_poly.pdbx_seq_one_letter_code
_entity_poly.pdbx_strand_id
1 'polypeptide(L)'
;MVVHAMDALYGSETPQRGDILIRIQGAQDQGGLGPISQVFTLLTGAAPENGFQGLGGQHARNDLLRFEPASGDAAGPFTFERGDTGKRITVSYDPSCIPPRPEMGAHLQQILQGSAEAETKEAFRSAWRERVLNILADGGQSTVTVTVIHEST
;
A
#
# COMPACT_ATOMS: atom_id res chain seq x y z
N MET A 1 3.41 5.41 0.63
CA MET A 1 4.07 4.09 0.80
C MET A 1 5.25 3.93 -0.15
N VAL A 2 5.07 3.71 -1.47
CA VAL A 2 6.19 3.42 -2.39
C VAL A 2 7.28 4.50 -2.39
N VAL A 3 6.90 5.79 -2.43
CA VAL A 3 7.87 6.89 -2.38
C VAL A 3 8.78 6.77 -1.15
N HIS A 4 8.19 6.68 0.05
CA HIS A 4 8.91 6.49 1.31
C HIS A 4 9.77 5.22 1.34
N ALA A 5 9.30 4.12 0.73
CA ALA A 5 10.08 2.90 0.59
C ALA A 5 11.31 3.12 -0.29
N MET A 6 11.16 3.82 -1.41
CA MET A 6 12.26 4.12 -2.34
C MET A 6 13.29 5.05 -1.69
N ASP A 7 12.85 6.10 -1.01
CA ASP A 7 13.73 7.02 -0.28
C ASP A 7 14.56 6.25 0.76
N ALA A 8 13.95 5.31 1.49
CA ALA A 8 14.63 4.50 2.47
C ALA A 8 15.60 3.48 1.86
N LEU A 9 15.27 2.87 0.71
CA LEU A 9 16.10 1.85 0.06
C LEU A 9 17.25 2.44 -0.76
N TYR A 10 17.00 3.50 -1.51
CA TYR A 10 17.93 4.07 -2.50
C TYR A 10 18.56 5.39 -2.06
N GLY A 11 17.97 6.11 -1.09
CA GLY A 11 18.47 7.42 -0.69
C GLY A 11 18.47 8.39 -1.87
N SER A 12 19.66 8.83 -2.30
CA SER A 12 19.82 9.70 -3.48
C SER A 12 19.99 8.95 -4.80
N GLU A 13 20.11 7.62 -4.79
CA GLU A 13 20.18 6.82 -6.01
C GLU A 13 18.81 6.75 -6.71
N THR A 14 18.81 6.59 -8.03
CA THR A 14 17.56 6.40 -8.79
C THR A 14 17.07 4.97 -8.64
N PRO A 15 15.82 4.73 -8.18
CA PRO A 15 15.27 3.38 -8.06
C PRO A 15 15.19 2.66 -9.41
N GLN A 16 15.62 1.40 -9.43
CA GLN A 16 15.54 0.56 -10.62
C GLN A 16 14.22 -0.24 -10.63
N ARG A 17 13.39 -0.02 -11.65
CA ARG A 17 12.18 -0.82 -11.85
C ARG A 17 12.57 -2.27 -12.15
N GLY A 18 12.01 -3.21 -11.39
CA GLY A 18 12.35 -4.63 -11.47
C GLY A 18 13.52 -5.08 -10.60
N ASP A 19 14.11 -4.20 -9.78
CA ASP A 19 15.12 -4.56 -8.77
C ASP A 19 14.57 -4.40 -7.33
N ILE A 20 13.25 -4.48 -7.19
CA ILE A 20 12.57 -4.28 -5.91
C ILE A 20 11.71 -5.50 -5.67
N LEU A 21 11.97 -6.23 -4.59
CA LEU A 21 11.12 -7.33 -4.16
C LEU A 21 10.13 -6.81 -3.12
N ILE A 22 8.88 -7.25 -3.20
CA ILE A 22 7.78 -6.84 -2.34
C ILE A 22 7.10 -8.07 -1.75
N ARG A 23 7.00 -8.11 -0.44
CA ARG A 23 6.21 -9.11 0.29
C ARG A 23 5.06 -8.42 0.99
N ILE A 24 3.85 -8.91 0.75
CA ILE A 24 2.63 -8.39 1.35
C ILE A 24 2.13 -9.42 2.35
N GLN A 25 2.09 -9.07 3.64
CA GLN A 25 1.48 -9.94 4.64
C GLN A 25 -0.05 -9.88 4.52
N GLY A 26 -0.67 -11.03 4.28
CA GLY A 26 -2.11 -11.21 4.11
C GLY A 26 -2.49 -11.84 2.77
N ALA A 27 -3.76 -12.21 2.63
CA ALA A 27 -4.28 -12.77 1.38
C ALA A 27 -4.56 -11.66 0.36
N GLN A 28 -4.51 -12.00 -0.93
CA GLN A 28 -4.75 -11.03 -2.01
C GLN A 28 -6.15 -10.40 -1.97
N ASP A 29 -7.15 -11.17 -1.53
CA ASP A 29 -8.56 -10.75 -1.39
C ASP A 29 -8.87 -10.15 0.00
N GLN A 30 -7.89 -10.09 0.90
CA GLN A 30 -8.06 -9.51 2.22
C GLN A 30 -8.07 -7.98 2.14
N GLY A 31 -9.23 -7.38 2.40
CA GLY A 31 -9.40 -5.94 2.50
C GLY A 31 -8.90 -5.20 1.26
N GLY A 32 -8.01 -4.23 1.47
CA GLY A 32 -7.45 -3.40 0.39
C GLY A 32 -6.16 -3.93 -0.24
N LEU A 33 -5.66 -5.11 0.14
CA LEU A 33 -4.32 -5.58 -0.25
C LEU A 33 -4.19 -5.81 -1.77
N GLY A 34 -5.20 -6.40 -2.41
CA GLY A 34 -5.23 -6.60 -3.86
C GLY A 34 -5.07 -5.29 -4.64
N PRO A 35 -5.96 -4.30 -4.48
CA PRO A 35 -5.80 -2.99 -5.14
C PRO A 35 -4.47 -2.29 -4.84
N ILE A 36 -3.97 -2.37 -3.60
CA ILE A 36 -2.66 -1.80 -3.23
C ILE A 36 -1.53 -2.47 -4.02
N SER A 37 -1.54 -3.79 -4.16
CA SER A 37 -0.52 -4.53 -4.91
C SER A 37 -0.43 -4.14 -6.39
N GLN A 38 -1.56 -3.74 -7.00
CA GLN A 38 -1.58 -3.26 -8.39
C GLN A 38 -0.86 -1.91 -8.52
N VAL A 39 -1.02 -1.02 -7.54
CA VAL A 39 -0.30 0.26 -7.50
C VAL A 39 1.19 0.04 -7.27
N PHE A 40 1.56 -0.91 -6.40
CA PHE A 40 2.96 -1.30 -6.22
C PHE A 40 3.56 -1.80 -7.53
N THR A 41 2.87 -2.73 -8.21
CA THR A 41 3.27 -3.26 -9.52
C THR A 41 3.47 -2.16 -10.55
N LEU A 42 2.52 -1.21 -10.65
CA LEU A 42 2.61 -0.09 -11.58
C LEU A 42 3.91 0.72 -11.35
N LEU A 43 4.17 1.10 -10.11
CA LEU A 43 5.25 2.02 -9.75
C LEU A 43 6.62 1.34 -9.78
N THR A 44 6.77 0.16 -9.18
CA THR A 44 8.07 -0.50 -9.01
C THR A 44 8.37 -1.49 -10.13
N GLY A 45 7.35 -1.92 -10.88
CA GLY A 45 7.47 -3.04 -11.81
C GLY A 45 7.53 -4.41 -11.13
N ALA A 46 7.47 -4.49 -9.80
CA ALA A 46 7.44 -5.76 -9.09
C ALA A 46 6.05 -6.38 -9.21
N ALA A 47 5.94 -7.50 -9.94
CA ALA A 47 4.68 -8.19 -10.16
C ALA A 47 4.73 -9.61 -9.56
N PRO A 48 3.56 -10.24 -9.33
CA PRO A 48 3.43 -11.68 -9.19
C PRO A 48 3.87 -12.44 -10.46
N GLU A 49 3.43 -13.68 -10.62
CA GLU A 49 3.74 -14.54 -11.76
C GLU A 49 3.32 -13.94 -13.13
N ASN A 50 2.40 -12.96 -13.12
CA ASN A 50 1.89 -12.29 -14.32
C ASN A 50 2.78 -11.13 -14.82
N GLY A 51 3.96 -10.95 -14.23
CA GLY A 51 4.92 -9.93 -14.63
C GLY A 51 5.58 -10.17 -15.98
N PHE A 52 6.33 -9.16 -16.44
CA PHE A 52 7.16 -9.28 -17.64
C PHE A 52 8.27 -10.30 -17.42
N GLN A 53 8.35 -11.31 -18.28
CA GLN A 53 9.29 -12.44 -18.20
C GLN A 53 10.76 -12.05 -18.46
N GLY A 54 11.01 -10.80 -18.88
CA GLY A 54 12.34 -10.34 -19.26
C GLY A 54 12.68 -10.58 -20.73
N LEU A 55 13.92 -10.22 -21.08
CA LEU A 55 14.51 -10.43 -22.40
C LEU A 55 15.81 -11.23 -22.21
N GLY A 56 15.88 -12.44 -22.75
CA GLY A 56 17.09 -13.28 -22.66
C GLY A 56 17.56 -13.54 -21.23
N GLY A 57 16.63 -13.66 -20.27
CA GLY A 57 16.93 -13.87 -18.85
C GLY A 57 17.26 -12.60 -18.06
N GLN A 58 17.10 -11.42 -18.65
CA GLN A 58 17.36 -10.12 -18.01
C GLN A 58 16.10 -9.29 -17.86
N HIS A 59 16.08 -8.38 -16.88
CA HIS A 59 14.97 -7.44 -16.63
C HIS A 59 13.61 -8.09 -16.36
N ALA A 60 13.62 -9.32 -15.84
CA ALA A 60 12.42 -10.00 -15.38
C ALA A 60 11.76 -9.19 -14.26
N ARG A 61 10.43 -9.21 -14.26
CA ARG A 61 9.57 -8.45 -13.34
C ARG A 61 8.46 -9.30 -12.72
N ASN A 62 8.33 -10.54 -13.18
CA ASN A 62 7.53 -11.56 -12.53
C ASN A 62 8.22 -12.06 -11.25
N ASP A 63 7.40 -12.60 -10.35
CA ASP A 63 7.84 -13.22 -9.09
C ASP A 63 8.58 -12.28 -8.13
N LEU A 64 8.47 -10.96 -8.34
CA LEU A 64 9.04 -9.93 -7.48
C LEU A 64 8.04 -9.41 -6.44
N LEU A 65 6.75 -9.66 -6.61
CA LEU A 65 5.71 -9.36 -5.62
C LEU A 65 5.03 -10.66 -5.21
N ARG A 66 4.92 -10.89 -3.90
CA ARG A 66 4.19 -12.05 -3.38
C ARG A 66 3.40 -11.73 -2.13
N PHE A 67 2.32 -12.49 -1.96
CA PHE A 67 1.52 -12.51 -0.75
C PHE A 67 2.04 -13.60 0.18
N GLU A 68 2.17 -13.28 1.46
CA GLU A 68 2.64 -14.21 2.50
C GLU A 68 1.57 -14.32 3.60
N PRO A 69 1.40 -15.51 4.23
CA PRO A 69 0.42 -15.68 5.29
C PRO A 69 0.66 -14.71 6.45
N ALA A 70 -0.35 -13.89 6.77
CA ALA A 70 -0.29 -13.00 7.93
C ALA A 70 -0.59 -13.75 9.24
N SER A 71 -0.01 -13.26 10.33
CA SER A 71 -0.45 -13.58 11.69
C SER A 71 -1.44 -12.51 12.15
N GLY A 72 -2.73 -12.68 11.84
CA GLY A 72 -3.82 -11.79 12.29
C GLY A 72 -4.55 -11.02 11.19
N ASP A 73 -5.47 -10.14 11.59
CA ASP A 73 -6.45 -9.49 10.70
C ASP A 73 -5.97 -8.15 10.10
N ALA A 74 -4.82 -7.63 10.53
CA ALA A 74 -4.30 -6.35 10.06
C ALA A 74 -3.78 -6.44 8.61
N ALA A 75 -4.09 -5.43 7.80
CA ALA A 75 -3.53 -5.28 6.46
C ALA A 75 -2.11 -4.71 6.57
N GLY A 76 -1.13 -5.40 5.98
CA GLY A 76 0.29 -5.10 6.19
C GLY A 76 0.84 -5.79 7.45
N PRO A 77 2.17 -5.85 7.62
CA PRO A 77 3.16 -4.99 6.96
C PRO A 77 3.48 -5.33 5.50
N PHE A 78 4.00 -4.35 4.77
CA PHE A 78 4.59 -4.52 3.44
C PHE A 78 6.11 -4.50 3.56
N THR A 79 6.80 -5.55 3.15
CA THR A 79 8.27 -5.56 3.12
C THR A 79 8.75 -5.24 1.72
N PHE A 80 9.62 -4.24 1.62
CA PHE A 80 10.34 -3.90 0.39
C PHE A 80 11.82 -4.27 0.56
N GLU A 81 12.41 -4.83 -0.49
CA GLU A 81 13.80 -5.25 -0.53
C GLU A 81 14.43 -4.76 -1.83
N ARG A 82 15.63 -4.19 -1.73
CA ARG A 82 16.44 -3.85 -2.90
C ARG A 82 17.25 -5.08 -3.32
N GLY A 83 17.12 -5.51 -4.57
CA GLY A 83 17.63 -6.81 -5.03
C GLY A 83 19.15 -6.90 -5.08
N ASP A 84 19.83 -5.83 -5.48
CA ASP A 84 21.30 -5.80 -5.60
C ASP A 84 22.06 -5.85 -4.25
N THR A 85 21.47 -5.32 -3.19
CA THR A 85 22.10 -5.05 -1.90
C THR A 85 21.48 -5.86 -0.76
N GLY A 86 20.29 -6.43 -0.97
CA GLY A 86 19.52 -7.11 0.05
C GLY A 86 19.01 -6.18 1.16
N LYS A 87 19.10 -4.86 1.00
CA LYS A 87 18.59 -3.91 2.00
C LYS A 87 17.08 -4.05 2.10
N ARG A 88 16.57 -4.19 3.33
CA ARG A 88 15.15 -4.46 3.61
C ARG A 88 14.53 -3.43 4.54
N ILE A 89 13.30 -3.06 4.22
CA ILE A 89 12.48 -2.16 5.04
C ILE A 89 11.05 -2.69 5.11
N THR A 90 10.39 -2.43 6.23
CA THR A 90 8.95 -2.63 6.41
C THR A 90 8.25 -1.29 6.32
N VAL A 91 7.17 -1.25 5.55
CA VAL A 91 6.25 -0.11 5.46
C VAL A 91 4.90 -0.51 6.04
N SER A 92 4.36 0.35 6.90
CA SER A 92 2.99 0.28 7.41
C SER A 92 2.23 1.55 7.03
N TYR A 93 0.92 1.42 6.84
CA TYR A 93 0.03 2.55 6.56
C TYR A 93 -1.13 2.55 7.53
N ASP A 94 -1.28 3.65 8.26
CA ASP A 94 -2.38 3.90 9.18
C ASP A 94 -2.90 5.34 9.04
N PRO A 95 -4.09 5.55 8.47
CA PRO A 95 -4.69 6.87 8.37
C PRO A 95 -5.54 7.26 9.59
N SER A 96 -5.47 6.52 10.70
CA SER A 96 -6.29 6.76 11.90
C SER A 96 -6.05 8.15 12.53
N CYS A 97 -4.85 8.71 12.38
CA CYS A 97 -4.50 10.06 12.81
C CYS A 97 -5.27 11.16 12.06
N ILE A 98 -5.91 10.83 10.93
CA ILE A 98 -6.81 11.70 10.16
C ILE A 98 -8.23 11.13 10.31
N PRO A 99 -8.98 11.55 11.33
CA PRO A 99 -10.26 10.93 11.66
C PRO A 99 -11.33 11.24 10.59
N PRO A 100 -12.29 10.32 10.36
CA PRO A 100 -13.50 10.65 9.61
C PRO A 100 -14.36 11.63 10.40
N ARG A 101 -15.27 12.33 9.70
CA ARG A 101 -16.31 13.10 10.41
C ARG A 101 -17.20 12.14 11.22
N PRO A 102 -17.65 12.52 12.43
CA PRO A 102 -18.42 11.64 13.32
C PRO A 102 -19.63 10.98 12.66
N GLU A 103 -20.33 11.71 11.79
CA GLU A 103 -21.54 11.27 11.09
C GLU A 103 -21.28 10.27 9.95
N MET A 104 -20.05 10.15 9.45
CA MET A 104 -19.74 9.32 8.28
C MET A 104 -20.10 7.85 8.49
N GLY A 105 -19.88 7.32 9.69
CA GLY A 105 -20.21 5.93 10.01
C GLY A 105 -21.71 5.67 9.94
N ALA A 106 -22.51 6.56 10.52
CA ALA A 106 -23.97 6.45 10.48
C ALA A 106 -24.51 6.59 9.05
N HIS A 107 -23.99 7.55 8.27
CA HIS A 107 -24.39 7.71 6.87
C HIS A 107 -24.04 6.48 6.03
N LEU A 108 -22.84 5.90 6.21
CA LEU A 108 -22.47 4.66 5.51
C LEU A 108 -23.43 3.52 5.82
N GLN A 109 -23.81 3.34 7.08
CA GLN A 109 -24.78 2.31 7.47
C GLN A 109 -26.13 2.50 6.79
N GLN A 110 -26.65 3.73 6.74
CA GLN A 110 -27.90 4.04 6.03
C GLN A 110 -27.80 3.77 4.53
N ILE A 111 -26.64 4.08 3.92
CA ILE A 111 -26.39 3.80 2.50
C ILE A 111 -26.40 2.30 2.22
N LEU A 112 -25.68 1.51 3.02
CA LEU A 112 -25.60 0.05 2.87
C LEU A 112 -26.95 -0.64 3.09
N GLN A 113 -27.79 -0.09 3.96
CA GLN A 113 -29.15 -0.57 4.21
C GLN A 113 -30.16 -0.11 3.16
N GLY A 114 -29.76 0.78 2.23
CA GLY A 114 -30.66 1.35 1.22
C GLY A 114 -31.68 2.35 1.77
N SER A 115 -31.54 2.78 3.03
CA SER A 115 -32.44 3.72 3.72
C SER A 115 -31.99 5.18 3.64
N ALA A 116 -30.80 5.45 3.09
CA ALA A 116 -30.28 6.79 2.95
C ALA A 116 -30.99 7.61 1.86
N GLU A 117 -31.48 8.78 2.26
CA GLU A 117 -31.96 9.83 1.37
C GLU A 117 -30.81 10.46 0.55
N ALA A 118 -31.17 11.23 -0.48
CA ALA A 118 -30.20 11.88 -1.35
C ALA A 118 -29.21 12.80 -0.59
N GLU A 119 -29.71 13.53 0.41
CA GLU A 119 -28.90 14.44 1.23
C GLU A 119 -27.85 13.68 2.05
N THR A 120 -28.24 12.57 2.70
CA THR A 120 -27.33 11.68 3.43
C THR A 120 -26.21 11.13 2.54
N LYS A 121 -26.56 10.68 1.33
CA LYS A 121 -25.59 10.17 0.35
C LYS A 121 -24.58 11.24 -0.05
N GLU A 122 -25.04 12.47 -0.29
CA GLU A 122 -24.18 13.58 -0.65
C GLU A 122 -23.29 14.02 0.52
N ALA A 123 -23.84 14.09 1.74
CA ALA A 123 -23.07 14.39 2.95
C ALA A 123 -21.96 13.34 3.17
N PHE A 124 -22.26 12.06 3.01
CA PHE A 124 -21.26 10.99 3.06
C PHE A 124 -20.19 11.15 1.98
N ARG A 125 -20.59 11.39 0.73
CA ARG A 125 -19.67 11.56 -0.40
C ARG A 125 -18.70 12.71 -0.16
N SER A 126 -19.22 13.85 0.27
CA SER A 126 -18.44 15.05 0.55
C SER A 126 -17.47 14.82 1.71
N ALA A 127 -17.93 14.28 2.84
CA ALA A 127 -17.08 13.99 4.00
C ALA A 127 -16.01 12.91 3.70
N TRP A 128 -16.37 11.86 2.95
CA TRP A 128 -15.43 10.83 2.50
C TRP A 128 -14.34 11.42 1.61
N ARG A 129 -14.74 12.20 0.59
CA ARG A 129 -13.80 12.84 -0.33
C ARG A 129 -12.87 13.80 0.42
N GLU A 130 -13.40 14.63 1.31
CA GLU A 130 -12.61 15.53 2.15
C GLU A 130 -11.56 14.77 2.95
N ARG A 131 -11.94 13.68 3.60
CA ARG A 131 -10.99 12.84 4.34
C ARG A 131 -9.90 12.25 3.44
N VAL A 132 -10.27 11.73 2.27
CA VAL A 132 -9.30 11.20 1.30
C VAL A 132 -8.32 12.29 0.85
N LEU A 133 -8.80 13.50 0.57
CA LEU A 133 -7.95 14.63 0.21
C LEU A 133 -6.98 15.00 1.34
N ASN A 134 -7.44 14.98 2.59
CA ASN A 134 -6.58 15.24 3.75
C ASN A 134 -5.49 14.17 3.90
N ILE A 135 -5.83 12.89 3.71
CA ILE A 135 -4.85 11.78 3.70
C ILE A 135 -3.83 11.95 2.57
N LEU A 136 -4.27 12.35 1.38
CA LEU A 136 -3.37 12.60 0.26
C LEU A 136 -2.46 13.80 0.52
N ALA A 137 -2.99 14.85 1.15
CA ALA A 137 -2.23 16.05 1.51
C ALA A 137 -1.16 15.78 2.59
N ASP A 138 -1.38 14.83 3.50
CA ASP A 138 -0.36 14.36 4.44
C ASP A 138 0.87 13.77 3.72
N GLY A 139 0.73 13.27 2.50
CA GLY A 139 1.84 12.74 1.72
C GLY A 139 2.53 11.52 2.36
N GLY A 140 1.92 10.91 3.38
CA GLY A 140 2.51 9.83 4.17
C GLY A 140 3.38 10.29 5.34
N GLN A 141 3.42 11.60 5.67
CA GLN A 141 4.21 12.10 6.80
C GLN A 141 3.76 11.54 8.14
N SER A 142 2.45 11.51 8.39
CA SER A 142 1.86 11.02 9.64
C SER A 142 1.18 9.67 9.46
N THR A 143 0.89 9.27 8.21
CA THR A 143 0.12 8.06 7.89
C THR A 143 0.97 6.87 7.44
N VAL A 144 2.27 7.06 7.15
CA VAL A 144 3.17 5.99 6.74
C VAL A 144 4.33 5.89 7.72
N THR A 145 4.63 4.67 8.17
CA THR A 145 5.82 4.37 8.97
C THR A 145 6.75 3.47 8.19
N VAL A 146 8.04 3.80 8.20
CA VAL A 146 9.10 2.98 7.61
C VAL A 146 10.04 2.51 8.70
N THR A 147 10.33 1.21 8.73
CA THR A 147 11.26 0.60 9.68
C THR A 147 12.32 -0.19 8.93
N VAL A 148 13.60 0.08 9.21
CA VAL A 148 14.71 -0.69 8.61
C VAL A 148 14.86 -2.02 9.33
N ILE A 149 14.86 -3.10 8.57
CA ILE A 149 15.11 -4.45 9.11
C ILE A 149 16.63 -4.60 9.23
N HIS A 150 17.13 -4.64 10.46
CA HIS A 150 18.52 -5.01 10.72
C HIS A 150 18.58 -6.53 10.85
N GLU A 151 19.39 -7.19 10.04
CA GLU A 151 19.72 -8.60 10.28
C GLU A 151 20.54 -8.67 11.57
N SER A 152 20.10 -9.50 12.52
CA SER A 152 20.97 -9.92 13.61
C SER A 152 22.07 -10.77 12.99
N THR A 153 23.30 -10.24 13.00
CA THR A 153 24.53 -10.99 12.69
C THR A 153 24.65 -12.24 13.54
#